data_AF-A0A6M8IWJ7-F1
#
_entry.id   AF-A0A6M8IWJ7-F1
#
_cell.length_a   1.000
_cell.length_b   1.000
_cell.length_c   1.000
_cell.angle_alpha   90.00
_cell.angle_beta   90.00
_cell.angle_gamma   90.00
#
_symmetry.space_group_name_H-M   'P 1'
#
loop_
_entity.id
_entity.type
_entity.pdbx_description
1 polymer ?
#
loop_
_entity_poly.entity_id
_entity_poly.type
_entity_poly.pdbx_seq_one_letter_code
_entity_poly.pdbx_strand_id
1 'polypeptide(L)'
;MSEEKDIKTCEVGAAAKKPSGKRCKRLIMLGIVAAVIVVSGAGFWVWHEQPSFCNAICHAPQDPINETYDGVSGQAGFDKWGNPVEDMGDLLVVRHKEAAGATCLSCHVPTIGQQITEGVLWVSGNYRYPLEERSLTDLNHYLQAKDESAFCMNDRCHNMTRDDLARATAKHGKRNPHVTEAKHTEMECSDCHKSHRQSVNACSRCHDDVKIPDGWLSAEEAAKITSAGFRY
;
A
#
# COMPACT_ATOMS: atom_id res chain seq x y z
N MET A 1 67.79 -27.76 -29.42
CA MET A 1 67.51 -26.31 -29.49
C MET A 1 67.10 -26.02 -30.93
N SER A 2 65.81 -25.71 -31.11
CA SER A 2 65.17 -25.12 -32.32
C SER A 2 65.10 -26.03 -33.56
N GLU A 3 63.95 -26.65 -33.88
CA GLU A 3 62.81 -26.12 -34.68
C GLU A 3 63.25 -25.61 -36.06
N GLU A 4 62.80 -26.18 -37.19
CA GLU A 4 61.42 -26.02 -37.69
C GLU A 4 60.98 -27.18 -38.62
N LYS A 5 59.66 -27.42 -38.62
CA LYS A 5 58.92 -28.54 -39.22
C LYS A 5 58.48 -28.29 -40.66
N ASP A 6 58.54 -29.38 -41.43
CA ASP A 6 57.58 -29.90 -42.42
C ASP A 6 56.68 -28.92 -43.21
N ILE A 7 56.95 -28.87 -44.52
CA ILE A 7 55.95 -28.61 -45.55
C ILE A 7 55.66 -29.93 -46.25
N LYS A 8 54.47 -30.50 -46.01
CA LYS A 8 53.80 -31.38 -46.98
C LYS A 8 52.29 -31.36 -46.76
N THR A 9 51.63 -30.85 -47.79
CA THR A 9 50.19 -30.78 -48.05
C THR A 9 49.49 -32.11 -47.82
N CYS A 10 48.26 -32.08 -47.28
CA CYS A 10 47.17 -32.99 -47.61
C CYS A 10 45.84 -32.34 -47.22
N GLU A 11 45.04 -31.97 -48.23
CA GLU A 11 43.59 -31.87 -48.08
C GLU A 11 43.03 -33.24 -47.67
N VAL A 12 42.23 -33.29 -46.61
CA VAL A 12 41.14 -34.28 -46.50
C VAL A 12 39.95 -33.55 -45.88
N GLY A 13 38.88 -33.42 -46.66
CA GLY A 13 37.66 -32.75 -46.25
C GLY A 13 36.98 -33.42 -45.06
N ALA A 14 36.40 -32.60 -44.20
CA ALA A 14 35.29 -32.97 -43.34
C ALA A 14 34.17 -31.95 -43.57
N ALA A 15 33.13 -32.40 -44.26
CA ALA A 15 31.95 -31.60 -44.58
C ALA A 15 31.37 -30.94 -43.31
N ALA A 16 31.28 -29.61 -43.33
CA ALA A 16 30.53 -28.86 -42.34
C ALA A 16 29.06 -29.31 -42.38
N LYS A 17 28.63 -30.07 -41.37
CA LYS A 17 27.21 -30.35 -41.16
C LYS A 17 26.51 -29.01 -40.92
N LYS A 18 25.76 -28.52 -41.93
CA LYS A 18 24.78 -27.43 -41.75
C LYS A 18 23.93 -27.77 -40.52
N PRO A 19 23.89 -26.92 -39.47
CA PRO A 19 23.00 -27.18 -38.35
C PRO A 19 21.58 -27.21 -38.91
N SER A 20 20.84 -28.29 -38.64
CA SER A 20 19.50 -28.46 -39.19
C SER A 20 18.66 -27.23 -38.85
N GLY A 21 17.93 -26.68 -39.81
CA GLY A 21 17.12 -25.46 -39.61
C GLY A 21 16.12 -25.58 -38.45
N LYS A 22 15.79 -26.82 -38.02
CA LYS A 22 14.97 -27.10 -36.82
C LYS A 22 15.69 -26.78 -35.50
N ARG A 23 17.01 -26.99 -35.41
CA ARG A 23 17.81 -26.64 -34.20
C ARG A 23 17.95 -25.12 -34.05
N CYS A 24 18.19 -24.42 -35.16
CA CYS A 24 18.27 -22.96 -35.17
C CYS A 24 16.90 -22.32 -34.85
N LYS A 25 15.80 -22.83 -35.43
CA LYS A 25 14.43 -22.41 -35.06
C LYS A 25 14.10 -22.67 -33.59
N ARG A 26 14.51 -23.80 -33.01
CA ARG A 26 14.31 -24.09 -31.58
C ARG A 26 15.07 -23.12 -30.68
N LEU A 27 16.31 -22.77 -31.02
CA LEU A 27 17.10 -21.79 -30.29
C LEU A 27 16.51 -20.39 -30.39
N ILE A 28 16.00 -19.99 -31.56
CA ILE A 28 15.28 -18.73 -31.75
C ILE A 28 14.00 -18.72 -30.92
N MET A 29 13.19 -19.79 -30.93
CA MET A 29 11.98 -19.89 -30.11
C MET A 29 12.30 -19.82 -28.61
N LEU A 30 13.34 -20.52 -28.15
CA LEU A 30 13.82 -20.43 -26.77
C LEU A 30 14.26 -19.02 -26.41
N GLY A 31 14.98 -18.34 -27.32
CA GLY A 31 15.39 -16.95 -27.14
C GLY A 31 14.18 -16.00 -27.05
N ILE A 32 13.17 -16.18 -27.90
CA ILE A 32 11.92 -15.41 -27.85
C ILE A 32 11.17 -15.67 -26.55
N VAL A 33 11.00 -16.93 -26.13
CA VAL A 33 10.33 -17.28 -24.88
C VAL A 33 11.07 -16.68 -23.68
N ALA A 34 12.40 -16.78 -23.65
CA ALA A 34 13.21 -16.17 -22.59
C ALA A 34 13.06 -14.65 -22.57
N ALA A 35 13.09 -14.00 -23.74
CA ALA A 35 12.90 -12.55 -23.85
C ALA A 35 11.49 -12.13 -23.37
N VAL A 36 10.44 -12.87 -23.74
CA VAL A 36 9.07 -12.62 -23.28
C VAL A 36 8.97 -12.76 -21.76
N ILE A 37 9.57 -13.80 -21.16
CA ILE A 37 9.58 -13.98 -19.71
C ILE A 37 10.26 -12.81 -19.01
N VAL A 38 11.41 -12.36 -19.53
CA VAL A 38 12.14 -11.22 -18.95
C VAL A 38 11.33 -9.93 -19.05
N VAL A 39 10.75 -9.64 -20.21
CA VAL A 39 9.93 -8.44 -20.43
C VAL A 39 8.68 -8.46 -19.56
N SER A 40 7.97 -9.60 -19.52
CA SER A 40 6.78 -9.76 -18.68
C SER A 40 7.12 -9.69 -17.20
N GLY A 41 8.26 -10.26 -16.77
CA GLY A 41 8.71 -10.19 -15.38
C GLY A 41 9.04 -8.76 -14.95
N ALA A 42 9.73 -8.00 -15.79
CA ALA A 42 10.02 -6.58 -15.52
C ALA A 42 8.74 -5.73 -15.54
N GLY A 43 7.83 -5.96 -16.49
CA GLY A 43 6.55 -5.27 -16.55
C GLY A 43 5.67 -5.58 -15.35
N PHE A 44 5.61 -6.85 -14.94
CA PHE A 44 4.91 -7.28 -13.73
C PHE A 44 5.54 -6.68 -12.47
N TRP A 45 6.87 -6.57 -12.41
CA TRP A 45 7.58 -5.93 -11.29
C TRP A 45 7.13 -4.48 -11.11
N VAL A 46 7.11 -3.71 -12.19
CA VAL A 46 6.66 -2.32 -12.13
C VAL A 46 5.16 -2.23 -11.82
N TRP A 47 4.36 -3.10 -12.43
CA TRP A 47 2.91 -3.08 -12.26
C TRP A 47 2.46 -3.46 -10.85
N HIS A 48 3.13 -4.41 -10.17
CA HIS A 48 2.70 -4.87 -8.85
C HIS A 48 2.76 -3.79 -7.76
N GLU A 49 3.50 -2.70 -7.99
CA GLU A 49 3.56 -1.56 -7.08
C GLU A 49 2.52 -0.47 -7.40
N GLN A 50 1.69 -0.67 -8.43
CA GLN A 50 0.71 0.33 -8.88
C GLN A 50 -0.69 0.10 -8.28
N PRO A 51 -1.49 1.16 -8.07
CA PRO A 51 -2.87 1.04 -7.60
C PRO A 51 -3.74 0.10 -8.45
N SER A 52 -3.50 0.07 -9.76
CA SER A 52 -4.22 -0.83 -10.69
C SER A 52 -3.98 -2.32 -10.42
N PHE A 53 -2.81 -2.72 -9.91
CA PHE A 53 -2.56 -4.09 -9.46
C PHE A 53 -3.34 -4.41 -8.20
N CYS A 54 -3.32 -3.50 -7.22
CA CYS A 54 -4.07 -3.66 -5.98
C CYS A 54 -5.56 -3.88 -6.26
N ASN A 55 -6.12 -3.09 -7.17
CA ASN A 55 -7.50 -3.23 -7.62
C ASN A 55 -7.80 -4.57 -8.30
N ALA A 56 -6.90 -5.02 -9.16
CA ALA A 56 -7.14 -6.19 -10.00
C ALA A 56 -6.87 -7.52 -9.27
N ILE A 57 -5.89 -7.55 -8.36
CA ILE A 57 -5.27 -8.80 -7.87
C ILE A 57 -5.29 -8.91 -6.34
N CYS A 58 -5.03 -7.83 -5.60
CA CYS A 58 -4.94 -7.92 -4.14
C CYS A 58 -6.33 -7.93 -3.49
N HIS A 59 -7.20 -6.98 -3.86
CA HIS A 59 -8.57 -6.94 -3.38
C HIS A 59 -9.48 -6.29 -4.43
N ALA A 60 -10.22 -7.11 -5.18
CA ALA A 60 -11.22 -6.60 -6.10
C ALA A 60 -12.62 -6.65 -5.46
N PRO A 61 -13.46 -5.61 -5.65
CA PRO A 61 -13.11 -4.25 -6.07
C PRO A 61 -12.51 -3.39 -4.93
N GLN A 62 -11.46 -2.62 -5.21
CA GLN A 62 -10.89 -1.61 -4.30
C GLN A 62 -11.15 -0.18 -4.78
N ASP A 63 -11.96 -0.04 -5.81
CA ASP A 63 -12.19 1.21 -6.53
C ASP A 63 -12.46 2.43 -5.60
N PRO A 64 -13.26 2.37 -4.51
CA PRO A 64 -13.47 3.54 -3.65
C PRO A 64 -12.20 3.90 -2.86
N ILE A 65 -11.43 2.90 -2.45
CA ILE A 65 -10.15 3.08 -1.75
C ILE A 65 -9.12 3.69 -2.69
N ASN A 66 -9.08 3.25 -3.95
CA ASN A 66 -8.21 3.83 -4.97
C ASN A 66 -8.61 5.26 -5.30
N GLU A 67 -9.90 5.56 -5.46
CA GLU A 67 -10.41 6.92 -5.67
C GLU A 67 -9.96 7.85 -4.54
N THR A 68 -10.04 7.40 -3.28
CA THR A 68 -9.55 8.20 -2.15
C THR A 68 -8.04 8.40 -2.15
N TYR A 69 -7.25 7.41 -2.55
CA TYR A 69 -5.80 7.56 -2.71
C TYR A 69 -5.46 8.52 -3.85
N ASP A 70 -6.15 8.43 -4.98
CA ASP A 70 -5.95 9.28 -6.16
C ASP A 70 -6.47 10.72 -5.97
N GLY A 71 -7.29 10.96 -4.94
CA GLY A 71 -7.77 12.28 -4.53
C GLY A 71 -6.65 13.33 -4.40
N VAL A 72 -7.00 14.59 -4.67
CA VAL A 72 -6.06 15.72 -4.73
C VAL A 72 -6.48 16.78 -3.74
N SER A 73 -5.54 17.27 -2.92
CA SER A 73 -5.83 18.36 -1.98
C SER A 73 -6.39 19.59 -2.69
N GLY A 74 -7.40 20.22 -2.08
CA GLY A 74 -8.15 21.36 -2.60
C GLY A 74 -9.27 21.00 -3.58
N GLN A 75 -9.52 19.71 -3.84
CA GLN A 75 -10.63 19.25 -4.68
C GLN A 75 -11.65 18.49 -3.85
N ALA A 76 -12.93 18.67 -4.17
CA ALA A 76 -13.99 17.87 -3.60
C ALA A 76 -13.99 16.45 -4.18
N GLY A 77 -14.46 15.49 -3.39
CA GLY A 77 -14.59 14.10 -3.80
C GLY A 77 -15.45 13.30 -2.84
N PHE A 78 -15.14 12.02 -2.69
CA PHE A 78 -15.86 11.11 -1.81
C PHE A 78 -14.90 10.29 -0.96
N ASP A 79 -15.32 9.96 0.25
CA ASP A 79 -14.64 8.96 1.06
C ASP A 79 -14.93 7.53 0.58
N LYS A 80 -14.29 6.53 1.21
CA LYS A 80 -14.47 5.11 0.86
C LYS A 80 -15.91 4.60 0.98
N TRP A 81 -16.75 5.30 1.73
CA TRP A 81 -18.15 4.95 1.96
C TRP A 81 -19.09 5.77 1.06
N GLY A 82 -18.53 6.59 0.17
CA GLY A 82 -19.26 7.42 -0.78
C GLY A 82 -19.87 8.69 -0.17
N ASN A 83 -19.40 9.13 1.00
CA ASN A 83 -19.81 10.40 1.57
C ASN A 83 -19.01 11.54 0.95
N PRO A 84 -19.64 12.70 0.66
CA PRO A 84 -18.94 13.83 0.07
C PRO A 84 -17.89 14.38 1.03
N VAL A 85 -16.72 14.69 0.49
CA VAL A 85 -15.62 15.37 1.19
C VAL A 85 -15.32 16.64 0.41
N GLU A 86 -15.36 17.80 1.07
CA GLU A 86 -15.18 19.10 0.41
C GLU A 86 -13.74 19.31 -0.07
N ASP A 87 -12.76 18.81 0.69
CA ASP A 87 -11.35 18.79 0.33
C ASP A 87 -10.78 17.39 0.57
N MET A 88 -10.39 16.69 -0.50
CA MET A 88 -9.79 15.36 -0.41
C MET A 88 -8.49 15.34 0.41
N GLY A 89 -7.82 16.49 0.57
CA GLY A 89 -6.71 16.68 1.50
C GLY A 89 -7.10 16.49 2.97
N ASP A 90 -8.37 16.44 3.32
CA ASP A 90 -8.81 16.09 4.68
C ASP A 90 -8.66 14.58 4.98
N LEU A 91 -8.46 13.78 3.94
CA LEU A 91 -8.17 12.35 4.05
C LEU A 91 -6.68 12.15 4.34
N LEU A 92 -6.37 11.37 5.38
CA LEU A 92 -4.98 11.11 5.78
C LEU A 92 -4.18 10.41 4.67
N VAL A 93 -4.84 9.58 3.84
CA VAL A 93 -4.20 8.92 2.69
C VAL A 93 -3.67 9.93 1.67
N VAL A 94 -4.44 10.99 1.36
CA VAL A 94 -4.04 12.02 0.40
C VAL A 94 -2.86 12.82 0.95
N ARG A 95 -2.91 13.18 2.24
CA ARG A 95 -1.78 13.87 2.88
C ARG A 95 -0.52 13.03 2.91
N HIS A 96 -0.60 11.73 3.19
CA HIS A 96 0.58 10.86 3.17
C HIS A 96 1.14 10.68 1.75
N LYS A 97 0.27 10.56 0.73
CA LYS A 97 0.68 10.54 -0.67
C LYS A 97 1.42 11.82 -1.05
N GLU A 98 0.83 12.98 -0.79
CA GLU A 98 1.37 14.26 -1.27
C GLU A 98 2.55 14.77 -0.44
N ALA A 99 2.51 14.63 0.88
CA ALA A 99 3.55 15.17 1.78
C ALA A 99 4.74 14.22 1.95
N ALA A 100 4.52 12.91 1.89
CA ALA A 100 5.56 11.90 2.13
C ALA A 100 5.87 11.03 0.91
N GLY A 101 5.16 11.22 -0.22
CA GLY A 101 5.30 10.33 -1.38
C GLY A 101 4.87 8.89 -1.09
N ALA A 102 4.03 8.68 -0.08
CA ALA A 102 3.63 7.36 0.35
C ALA A 102 2.79 6.67 -0.73
N THR A 103 3.06 5.39 -0.96
CA THR A 103 2.29 4.51 -1.85
C THR A 103 1.40 3.58 -1.04
N CYS A 104 0.50 2.84 -1.70
CA CYS A 104 -0.34 1.83 -1.05
C CYS A 104 0.48 0.89 -0.14
N LEU A 105 1.63 0.43 -0.62
CA LEU A 105 2.52 -0.52 0.07
C LEU A 105 3.33 0.12 1.20
N SER A 106 3.31 1.45 1.32
CA SER A 106 3.93 2.14 2.46
C SER A 106 3.13 1.90 3.75
N CYS A 107 1.81 1.71 3.63
CA CYS A 107 0.91 1.42 4.74
C CYS A 107 0.39 -0.02 4.73
N HIS A 108 0.11 -0.59 3.55
CA HIS A 108 -0.32 -1.97 3.38
C HIS A 108 0.86 -2.86 2.99
N VAL A 109 1.81 -3.02 3.91
CA VAL A 109 3.01 -3.84 3.68
C VAL A 109 2.60 -5.31 3.54
N PRO A 110 2.71 -5.91 2.34
CA PRO A 110 2.19 -7.24 2.11
C PRO A 110 3.20 -8.29 2.57
N THR A 111 2.71 -9.39 3.12
CA THR A 111 3.55 -10.59 3.32
C THR A 111 3.25 -11.65 2.28
N ILE A 112 4.20 -12.56 2.05
CA ILE A 112 4.00 -13.68 1.12
C ILE A 112 2.81 -14.54 1.58
N GLY A 113 2.68 -14.80 2.88
CA GLY A 113 1.56 -15.56 3.43
C GLY A 113 0.22 -14.90 3.15
N GLN A 114 0.13 -13.58 3.37
CA GLN A 114 -1.07 -12.79 3.07
C GLN A 114 -1.42 -12.84 1.57
N GLN A 115 -0.45 -12.62 0.69
CA GLN A 115 -0.68 -12.64 -0.76
C GLN A 115 -1.18 -14.00 -1.26
N ILE A 116 -0.70 -15.11 -0.69
CA ILE A 116 -1.22 -16.46 -1.01
C ILE A 116 -2.66 -16.61 -0.53
N THR A 117 -2.97 -16.23 0.71
CA THR A 117 -4.33 -16.30 1.25
C THR A 117 -5.30 -15.44 0.44
N GLU A 118 -4.92 -14.21 0.12
CA GLU A 118 -5.73 -13.30 -0.70
C GLU A 118 -5.99 -13.88 -2.09
N GLY A 119 -4.97 -14.44 -2.75
CA GLY A 119 -5.13 -15.12 -4.03
C GLY A 119 -6.10 -16.29 -3.98
N VAL A 120 -6.06 -17.11 -2.91
CA VAL A 120 -7.00 -18.22 -2.71
C VAL A 120 -8.43 -17.72 -2.48
N LEU A 121 -8.61 -16.69 -1.64
CA LEU A 121 -9.91 -16.07 -1.40
C LEU A 121 -10.48 -15.44 -2.67
N TRP A 122 -9.63 -14.82 -3.49
CA TRP A 122 -10.01 -14.24 -4.78
C TRP A 122 -10.48 -15.32 -5.77
N VAL A 123 -9.66 -16.36 -6.01
CA VAL A 123 -10.01 -17.45 -6.95
C VAL A 123 -11.25 -18.22 -6.49
N SER A 124 -11.43 -18.39 -5.17
CA SER A 124 -12.61 -19.08 -4.63
C SER A 124 -13.86 -18.19 -4.53
N GLY A 125 -13.75 -16.88 -4.75
CA GLY A 125 -14.84 -15.92 -4.58
C GLY A 125 -15.22 -15.64 -3.12
N ASN A 126 -14.44 -16.10 -2.14
CA ASN A 126 -14.72 -15.97 -0.70
C ASN A 126 -14.06 -14.73 -0.07
N TYR A 127 -13.72 -13.72 -0.86
CA TYR A 127 -13.16 -12.46 -0.35
C TYR A 127 -14.24 -11.61 0.32
N ARG A 128 -13.82 -10.72 1.24
CA ARG A 128 -14.74 -9.79 1.91
C ARG A 128 -14.99 -8.57 1.04
N TYR A 129 -16.26 -8.19 0.94
CA TYR A 129 -16.69 -7.01 0.20
C TYR A 129 -18.00 -6.44 0.76
N PRO A 130 -18.11 -5.12 1.01
CA PRO A 130 -17.06 -4.10 0.89
C PRO A 130 -15.93 -4.31 1.90
N LEU A 131 -14.74 -3.75 1.63
CA LEU A 131 -13.62 -3.84 2.56
C LEU A 131 -13.86 -2.94 3.78
N GLU A 132 -13.71 -3.51 4.98
CA GLU A 132 -13.73 -2.76 6.24
C GLU A 132 -12.45 -1.94 6.43
N GLU A 133 -12.49 -0.96 7.33
CA GLU A 133 -11.25 -0.29 7.77
C GLU A 133 -10.38 -1.27 8.55
N ARG A 134 -9.09 -1.36 8.22
CA ARG A 134 -8.15 -2.21 8.95
C ARG A 134 -7.82 -1.58 10.30
N SER A 135 -7.77 -2.41 11.34
CA SER A 135 -7.25 -1.98 12.65
C SER A 135 -5.72 -1.82 12.58
N LEU A 136 -5.12 -1.04 13.51
CA LEU A 136 -3.66 -1.00 13.60
C LEU A 136 -3.09 -2.35 13.98
N THR A 137 -3.83 -3.16 14.73
CA THR A 137 -3.44 -4.54 15.03
C THR A 137 -3.32 -5.36 13.74
N ASP A 138 -4.29 -5.28 12.82
CA ASP A 138 -4.22 -5.99 11.54
C ASP A 138 -3.06 -5.49 10.67
N LEU A 139 -2.82 -4.18 10.64
CA LEU A 139 -1.73 -3.57 9.88
C LEU A 139 -0.35 -3.92 10.47
N ASN A 140 -0.24 -4.00 11.80
CA ASN A 140 0.98 -4.37 12.52
C ASN A 140 1.23 -5.87 12.60
N HIS A 141 0.20 -6.70 12.44
CA HIS A 141 0.29 -8.16 12.60
C HIS A 141 1.49 -8.74 11.82
N TYR A 142 1.75 -8.18 10.65
CA TYR A 142 2.84 -8.61 9.78
C TYR A 142 4.17 -7.89 9.99
N LEU A 143 4.15 -6.70 10.59
CA LEU A 143 5.36 -5.96 10.97
C LEU A 143 6.01 -6.55 12.23
N GLN A 144 5.35 -7.49 12.92
CA GLN A 144 5.76 -8.01 14.23
C GLN A 144 6.06 -6.88 15.22
N ALA A 145 5.32 -5.78 15.06
CA ALA A 145 5.45 -4.60 15.90
C ALA A 145 5.03 -4.93 17.34
N LYS A 146 5.72 -4.30 18.29
CA LYS A 146 5.54 -4.57 19.72
C LYS A 146 4.30 -3.91 20.31
N ASP A 147 3.83 -2.84 19.67
CA ASP A 147 2.67 -2.06 20.06
C ASP A 147 2.00 -1.46 18.82
N GLU A 148 0.75 -1.02 18.98
CA GLU A 148 -0.06 -0.45 17.92
C GLU A 148 0.53 0.83 17.29
N SER A 149 1.29 1.61 18.08
CA SER A 149 1.84 2.89 17.64
C SER A 149 3.01 2.73 16.67
N ALA A 150 3.73 1.61 16.72
CA ALA A 150 4.89 1.33 15.86
C ALA A 150 4.58 1.36 14.36
N PHE A 151 3.31 1.16 13.96
CA PHE A 151 2.87 1.36 12.58
C PHE A 151 3.17 2.77 12.08
N CYS A 152 2.82 3.77 12.89
CA CYS A 152 2.98 5.19 12.56
C CYS A 152 4.32 5.73 13.07
N MET A 153 4.72 5.34 14.27
CA MET A 153 5.88 5.83 15.00
C MET A 153 7.07 4.89 14.83
N ASN A 154 7.91 5.18 13.84
CA ASN A 154 9.13 4.44 13.56
C ASN A 154 10.15 5.35 12.85
N ASP A 155 11.37 4.86 12.66
CA ASP A 155 12.49 5.62 12.09
C ASP A 155 12.23 6.16 10.68
N ARG A 156 11.28 5.59 9.93
CA ARG A 156 10.95 5.98 8.55
C ARG A 156 9.76 6.95 8.46
N CYS A 157 8.91 6.98 9.48
CA CYS A 157 7.66 7.74 9.47
C CYS A 157 7.69 8.82 10.57
N HIS A 158 6.85 8.70 11.61
CA HIS A 158 6.89 9.61 12.76
C HIS A 158 8.00 9.20 13.73
N ASN A 159 9.25 9.55 13.40
CA ASN A 159 10.41 9.26 14.22
C ASN A 159 10.44 10.14 15.49
N MET A 160 9.57 9.80 16.44
CA MET A 160 9.40 10.47 17.71
C MET A 160 8.76 9.52 18.72
N THR A 161 8.92 9.83 20.00
CA THR A 161 8.20 9.11 21.06
C THR A 161 6.79 9.65 21.25
N ARG A 162 5.91 8.90 21.92
CA ARG A 162 4.59 9.43 22.35
C ARG A 162 4.74 10.64 23.27
N ASP A 163 5.77 10.68 24.11
CA ASP A 163 6.05 11.85 24.95
C ASP A 163 6.48 13.08 24.14
N ASP A 164 7.26 12.89 23.07
CA ASP A 164 7.58 13.98 22.13
C ASP A 164 6.33 14.52 21.45
N LEU A 165 5.44 13.63 20.99
CA LEU A 165 4.17 14.02 20.40
C LEU A 165 3.29 14.79 21.41
N ALA A 166 3.17 14.28 22.64
CA ALA A 166 2.43 14.93 23.71
C ALA A 166 2.94 16.37 23.96
N ARG A 167 4.27 16.55 23.99
CA ARG A 167 4.91 17.87 24.12
C ARG A 167 4.63 18.76 22.91
N ALA A 168 4.73 18.22 21.70
CA ALA A 168 4.49 18.97 20.46
C ALA A 168 3.03 19.48 20.38
N THR A 169 2.09 18.77 20.99
CA THR A 169 0.66 19.14 21.03
C THR A 169 0.21 19.77 22.35
N ALA A 170 1.14 20.22 23.19
CA ALA A 170 0.85 20.80 24.51
C ALA A 170 -0.07 22.05 24.46
N LYS A 171 -0.12 22.75 23.32
CA LYS A 171 -1.05 23.88 23.10
C LYS A 171 -2.53 23.53 23.31
N HIS A 172 -2.90 22.25 23.21
CA HIS A 172 -4.25 21.76 23.47
C HIS A 172 -4.56 21.59 24.97
N GLY A 173 -3.60 21.85 25.85
CA GLY A 173 -3.78 21.93 27.29
C GLY A 173 -4.37 20.66 27.89
N LYS A 174 -5.42 20.83 28.71
CA LYS A 174 -6.09 19.71 29.41
C LYS A 174 -6.78 18.72 28.48
N ARG A 175 -7.04 19.10 27.22
CA ARG A 175 -7.69 18.27 26.20
C ARG A 175 -6.72 17.82 25.11
N ASN A 176 -5.43 17.73 25.44
CA ASN A 176 -4.44 17.23 24.50
C ASN A 176 -4.72 15.75 24.16
N PRO A 177 -5.03 15.40 22.90
CA PRO A 177 -5.42 14.04 22.53
C PRO A 177 -4.23 13.05 22.55
N HIS A 178 -3.00 13.56 22.66
CA HIS A 178 -1.78 12.75 22.61
C HIS A 178 -1.07 12.63 23.95
N VAL A 179 -1.75 12.84 25.07
CA VAL A 179 -1.15 12.64 26.39
C VAL A 179 -0.78 11.16 26.61
N THR A 180 0.34 10.92 27.29
CA THR A 180 0.80 9.57 27.64
C THR A 180 0.21 9.06 28.96
N GLU A 181 -0.43 9.93 29.74
CA GLU A 181 -1.21 9.57 30.92
C GLU A 181 -2.71 9.77 30.67
N ALA A 182 -3.35 8.79 30.03
CA ALA A 182 -4.79 8.81 29.85
C ALA A 182 -5.52 8.72 31.21
N LYS A 183 -6.56 9.55 31.40
CA LYS A 183 -7.45 9.50 32.59
C LYS A 183 -8.64 8.55 32.40
N HIS A 184 -8.70 7.88 31.26
CA HIS A 184 -9.67 6.88 30.84
C HIS A 184 -8.97 5.90 29.88
N THR A 185 -9.71 5.04 29.18
CA THR A 185 -9.17 4.12 28.16
C THR A 185 -8.24 4.84 27.21
N GLU A 186 -7.07 4.24 26.97
CA GLU A 186 -6.11 4.72 25.98
C GLU A 186 -6.66 4.50 24.58
N MET A 187 -6.52 5.51 23.72
CA MET A 187 -6.99 5.47 22.34
C MET A 187 -5.82 5.20 21.41
N GLU A 188 -6.08 4.40 20.38
CA GLU A 188 -5.14 4.15 19.30
C GLU A 188 -5.12 5.33 18.32
N CYS A 189 -4.06 5.45 17.52
CA CYS A 189 -4.01 6.47 16.47
C CYS A 189 -5.20 6.33 15.51
N SER A 190 -5.60 5.09 15.21
CA SER A 190 -6.69 4.79 14.28
C SER A 190 -8.08 5.12 14.82
N ASP A 191 -8.25 5.34 16.13
CA ASP A 191 -9.54 5.78 16.68
C ASP A 191 -9.92 7.17 16.19
N CYS A 192 -8.91 8.01 15.91
CA CYS A 192 -9.07 9.38 15.45
C CYS A 192 -8.64 9.56 13.98
N HIS A 193 -7.43 9.13 13.64
CA HIS A 193 -6.83 9.34 12.33
C HIS A 193 -7.31 8.28 11.33
N LYS A 194 -8.14 8.69 10.37
CA LYS A 194 -8.73 7.81 9.36
C LYS A 194 -8.10 8.06 7.99
N SER A 195 -7.68 6.97 7.33
CA SER A 195 -6.99 7.03 6.03
C SER A 195 -7.92 7.38 4.87
N HIS A 196 -8.90 6.51 4.61
CA HIS A 196 -9.76 6.58 3.42
C HIS A 196 -11.12 7.24 3.69
N ARG A 197 -11.26 7.94 4.82
CA ARG A 197 -12.41 8.80 5.15
C ARG A 197 -11.98 9.91 6.08
N GLN A 198 -12.82 10.92 6.27
CA GLN A 198 -12.51 12.02 7.17
C GLN A 198 -12.21 11.49 8.57
N SER A 199 -11.17 12.06 9.16
CA SER A 199 -10.73 11.74 10.51
C SER A 199 -11.75 12.25 11.54
N VAL A 200 -11.75 11.63 12.72
CA VAL A 200 -12.75 11.87 13.75
C VAL A 200 -12.06 12.38 15.01
N ASN A 201 -12.57 13.46 15.60
CA ASN A 201 -12.15 13.83 16.94
C ASN A 201 -12.91 12.95 17.95
N ALA A 202 -12.34 11.79 18.32
CA ALA A 202 -13.00 10.82 19.19
C ALA A 202 -13.36 11.39 20.58
N CYS A 203 -12.62 12.39 21.06
CA CYS A 203 -12.91 13.06 22.34
C CYS A 203 -14.29 13.71 22.36
N SER A 204 -14.77 14.17 21.20
CA SER A 204 -16.10 14.81 21.07
C SER A 204 -17.27 13.86 21.36
N ARG A 205 -17.02 12.55 21.49
CA ARG A 205 -18.00 11.58 21.98
C ARG A 205 -18.50 11.92 23.38
N CYS A 206 -17.65 12.53 24.21
CA CYS A 206 -17.95 12.80 25.61
C CYS A 206 -17.64 14.25 26.05
N HIS A 207 -16.93 15.01 25.21
CA HIS A 207 -16.46 16.35 25.53
C HIS A 207 -16.95 17.33 24.46
N ASP A 208 -17.92 18.15 24.81
CA ASP A 208 -18.49 19.20 23.94
C ASP A 208 -17.57 20.43 23.83
N ASP A 209 -16.62 20.58 24.75
CA ASP A 209 -15.64 21.66 24.79
C ASP A 209 -14.45 21.47 23.85
N VAL A 210 -14.32 20.31 23.19
CA VAL A 210 -13.21 20.06 22.26
C VAL A 210 -13.49 20.69 20.90
N LYS A 211 -12.52 21.43 20.39
CA LYS A 211 -12.57 21.94 19.01
C LYS A 211 -12.39 20.77 18.03
N ILE A 212 -13.32 20.64 17.08
CA ILE A 212 -13.16 19.76 15.93
C ILE A 212 -12.15 20.43 14.97
N PRO A 213 -11.06 19.75 14.56
CA PRO A 213 -10.16 20.28 13.54
C PRO A 213 -10.88 20.52 12.21
N ASP A 214 -10.41 21.48 11.44
CA ASP A 214 -10.97 21.74 10.10
C ASP A 214 -10.80 20.47 9.24
N GLY A 215 -11.83 20.12 8.48
CA GLY A 215 -11.86 18.89 7.67
C GLY A 215 -12.13 17.59 8.43
N TRP A 216 -12.23 17.64 9.76
CA TRP A 216 -12.54 16.48 10.60
C TRP A 216 -14.00 16.46 11.04
N LEU A 217 -14.44 15.30 11.49
CA LEU A 217 -15.78 15.07 12.01
C LEU A 217 -15.77 14.99 13.54
N SER A 218 -16.87 15.43 14.15
CA SER A 218 -17.23 15.00 15.49
C SER A 218 -17.58 13.51 15.51
N ALA A 219 -17.57 12.92 16.71
CA ALA A 219 -17.97 11.52 16.90
C ALA A 219 -19.44 11.29 16.52
N GLU A 220 -20.31 12.29 16.72
CA GLU A 220 -21.72 12.21 16.32
C GLU A 220 -21.88 12.22 14.80
N GLU A 221 -21.18 13.12 14.09
CA GLU A 221 -21.18 13.15 12.63
C GLU A 221 -20.60 11.87 12.04
N ALA A 222 -19.48 11.38 12.60
CA ALA A 222 -18.87 10.13 12.18
C ALA A 222 -19.78 8.91 12.41
N ALA A 223 -20.62 8.91 13.45
CA ALA A 223 -21.59 7.84 13.69
C ALA A 223 -22.75 7.85 12.68
N LYS A 224 -22.99 8.98 12.00
CA LYS A 224 -23.98 9.10 10.91
C LYS A 224 -23.41 8.67 9.56
N ILE A 225 -22.10 8.51 9.44
CA ILE A 225 -21.49 7.91 8.24
C ILE A 225 -21.93 6.46 8.15
N THR A 226 -22.54 6.13 7.02
CA THR A 226 -22.96 4.76 6.71
C THR A 226 -22.35 4.34 5.37
N SER A 227 -22.39 3.05 5.09
CA SER A 227 -22.11 2.51 3.75
C SER A 227 -23.28 2.71 2.78
N ALA A 228 -24.30 3.50 3.12
CA ALA A 228 -25.45 3.73 2.22
C ALA A 228 -25.05 4.46 0.93
N GLY A 229 -23.98 5.27 0.97
CA GLY A 229 -23.38 5.89 -0.20
C GLY A 229 -22.36 5.02 -0.92
N PHE A 230 -22.10 3.80 -0.45
CA PHE A 230 -21.01 2.97 -0.94
C PHE A 230 -21.13 2.77 -2.45
N ARG A 231 -20.06 3.11 -3.16
CA ARG A 231 -20.00 3.09 -4.61
C ARG A 231 -19.30 1.79 -4.98
N TYR A 232 -20.07 0.91 -5.64
CA TYR A 232 -19.74 -0.43 -6.16
C TYR A 232 -19.14 -1.38 -5.14
#